data_AF-A0A2T6KUM1-F1
#
_entry.id   AF-A0A2T6KUM1-F1
#
_cell.length_a   1.000
_cell.length_b   1.000
_cell.length_c   1.000
_cell.angle_alpha   90.00
_cell.angle_beta   90.00
_cell.angle_gamma   90.00
#
_symmetry.space_group_name_H-M   'P 1'
#
loop_
_entity.id
_entity.type
_entity.pdbx_description
1 polymer ?
#
loop_
_entity_poly.entity_id
_entity_poly.type
_entity_poly.pdbx_seq_one_letter_code
_entity_poly.pdbx_strand_id
1 'polypeptide(L)'
;MTNLSDFTGDDLDQILDAPGAVLKGATLADGRPGAFQFLKEMTSGAKVFREAQEHENDFVRSVAIGMRDRLKEQDAAEAEAVANPASQVGVAAAAAATERAATEGARPDPEGETARAVELTGAAVALLRARGDEKDAVAYGEWLLRIAEQVAGAAGSKEGGFFSRRVKVSAGERAFIDRLTTAVGG
;
A
#
# COMPACT_ATOMS: atom_id res chain seq x y z
N MET A 1 -7.77 -2.84 -23.04
CA MET A 1 -7.33 -3.72 -21.94
C MET A 1 -5.82 -3.69 -21.88
N THR A 2 -5.31 -3.15 -20.80
CA THR A 2 -3.90 -2.98 -20.45
C THR A 2 -3.34 -4.27 -19.86
N ASN A 3 -2.15 -4.69 -20.30
CA ASN A 3 -1.45 -5.79 -19.67
C ASN A 3 -0.34 -5.26 -18.76
N LEU A 4 -0.22 -5.84 -17.57
CA LEU A 4 0.83 -5.46 -16.63
C LEU A 4 2.24 -5.68 -17.21
N SER A 5 2.41 -6.67 -18.10
CA SER A 5 3.67 -6.96 -18.80
C SER A 5 4.12 -5.86 -19.77
N ASP A 6 3.24 -4.90 -20.10
CA ASP A 6 3.56 -3.76 -20.97
C ASP A 6 4.34 -2.66 -20.20
N PHE A 7 4.47 -2.81 -18.88
CA PHE A 7 5.25 -1.96 -17.99
C PHE A 7 6.49 -2.71 -17.49
N THR A 8 7.61 -2.00 -17.38
CA THR A 8 8.89 -2.56 -16.94
C THR A 8 9.65 -1.54 -16.10
N GLY A 9 10.61 -2.01 -15.30
CA GLY A 9 11.43 -1.15 -14.44
C GLY A 9 10.57 -0.28 -13.52
N ASP A 10 10.93 1.00 -13.42
CA ASP A 10 10.32 1.99 -12.52
C ASP A 10 8.80 2.11 -12.71
N ASP A 11 8.31 1.98 -13.94
CA ASP A 11 6.87 2.05 -14.24
C ASP A 11 6.09 0.92 -13.57
N LEU A 12 6.65 -0.30 -13.65
CA LEU A 12 6.05 -1.48 -13.05
C LEU A 12 6.10 -1.38 -11.52
N ASP A 13 7.23 -0.93 -10.98
CA ASP A 13 7.40 -0.72 -9.55
C ASP A 13 6.38 0.29 -9.02
N GLN A 14 6.17 1.40 -9.72
CA GLN A 14 5.20 2.41 -9.32
C GLN A 14 3.76 1.86 -9.26
N ILE A 15 3.36 1.04 -10.25
CA ILE A 15 2.04 0.39 -10.29
C ILE A 15 1.89 -0.66 -9.18
N LEU A 16 2.95 -1.40 -8.86
CA LEU A 16 2.91 -2.46 -7.84
C LEU A 16 3.04 -1.90 -6.42
N ASP A 17 3.72 -0.77 -6.23
CA ASP A 17 4.00 -0.21 -4.91
C ASP A 17 2.85 0.67 -4.38
N ALA A 18 2.11 1.34 -5.26
CA ALA A 18 1.04 2.26 -4.84
C ALA A 18 -0.03 1.59 -3.95
N PRO A 19 -0.56 0.38 -4.23
CA PRO A 19 -1.55 -0.25 -3.36
C PRO A 19 -1.01 -0.55 -1.95
N GLY A 20 0.26 -0.99 -1.87
CA GLY A 20 0.94 -1.23 -0.59
C GLY A 20 1.19 0.06 0.19
N ALA A 21 1.58 1.12 -0.50
CA ALA A 21 1.74 2.45 0.09
C ALA A 21 0.40 3.01 0.60
N VAL A 22 -0.70 2.82 -0.13
CA VAL A 22 -2.04 3.23 0.31
C VAL A 22 -2.49 2.45 1.56
N LEU A 23 -2.29 1.14 1.61
CA LEU A 23 -2.57 0.34 2.80
C LEU A 23 -1.79 0.86 4.02
N LYS A 24 -0.49 1.11 3.85
CA LYS A 24 0.39 1.61 4.92
C LYS A 24 0.00 3.02 5.35
N GLY A 25 -0.23 3.91 4.40
CA GLY A 25 -0.69 5.29 4.63
C GLY A 25 -2.01 5.33 5.37
N ALA A 26 -3.00 4.53 4.95
CA ALA A 26 -4.30 4.44 5.62
C ALA A 26 -4.17 3.96 7.08
N THR A 27 -3.32 2.96 7.32
CA THR A 27 -3.07 2.42 8.66
C THR A 27 -2.38 3.45 9.58
N LEU A 28 -1.60 4.37 9.01
CA LEU A 28 -0.88 5.40 9.75
C LEU A 28 -1.63 6.75 9.79
N ALA A 29 -2.71 6.92 9.03
CA ALA A 29 -3.38 8.21 8.88
C ALA A 29 -3.99 8.75 10.19
N ASP A 30 -4.36 7.88 11.13
CA ASP A 30 -4.79 8.26 12.49
C ASP A 30 -3.62 8.33 13.50
N GLY A 31 -2.39 8.29 13.01
CA GLY A 31 -1.17 8.31 13.81
C GLY A 31 -0.69 6.91 14.21
N ARG A 32 -0.71 6.60 15.51
CA ARG A 32 -0.19 5.33 16.03
C ARG A 32 -1.33 4.39 16.43
N PRO A 33 -1.77 3.47 15.56
CA PRO A 33 -2.69 2.43 15.98
C PRO A 33 -2.02 1.56 17.05
N GLY A 34 -2.80 1.10 18.05
CA GLY A 34 -2.34 0.04 18.95
C GLY A 34 -2.09 -1.26 18.17
N ALA A 35 -1.22 -2.16 18.66
CA ALA A 35 -0.85 -3.38 17.94
C ALA A 35 -2.04 -4.24 17.46
N PHE A 36 -3.10 -4.34 18.29
CA PHE A 36 -4.33 -5.04 17.91
C PHE A 36 -5.14 -4.32 16.82
N GLN A 37 -5.11 -2.99 16.85
CA GLN A 37 -5.81 -2.13 15.90
C GLN A 37 -5.13 -2.20 14.53
N PHE A 38 -3.80 -2.11 14.52
CA PHE A 38 -2.94 -2.32 13.35
C PHE A 38 -3.20 -3.68 12.69
N LEU A 39 -3.25 -4.77 13.47
CA LEU A 39 -3.52 -6.11 12.92
C LEU A 39 -4.92 -6.21 12.28
N LYS A 40 -5.92 -5.56 12.88
CA LYS A 40 -7.28 -5.54 12.34
C LYS A 40 -7.39 -4.72 11.04
N GLU A 41 -6.69 -3.59 10.97
CA GLU A 41 -6.59 -2.75 9.79
C GLU A 41 -5.89 -3.49 8.64
N MET A 42 -4.76 -4.14 8.92
CA MET A 42 -4.03 -4.95 7.94
C MET A 42 -4.86 -6.13 7.40
N THR A 43 -5.56 -6.86 8.28
CA THR A 43 -6.43 -7.97 7.84
C THR A 43 -7.63 -7.48 7.03
N SER A 44 -8.13 -6.28 7.31
CA SER A 44 -9.22 -5.66 6.55
C SER A 44 -8.74 -5.19 5.17
N GLY A 45 -7.54 -4.60 5.08
CA GLY A 45 -6.90 -4.27 3.81
C GLY A 45 -6.62 -5.52 2.96
N ALA A 46 -6.09 -6.59 3.56
CA ALA A 46 -5.82 -7.86 2.88
C ALA A 46 -7.06 -8.48 2.22
N LYS A 47 -8.26 -8.23 2.77
CA LYS A 47 -9.52 -8.66 2.17
C LYS A 47 -9.73 -8.01 0.78
N VAL A 48 -9.43 -6.73 0.63
CA VAL A 48 -9.56 -5.98 -0.63
C VAL A 48 -8.60 -6.52 -1.68
N PHE A 49 -7.38 -6.90 -1.29
CA PHE A 49 -6.42 -7.56 -2.18
C PHE A 49 -6.87 -8.95 -2.63
N ARG A 50 -7.56 -9.70 -1.76
CA ARG A 50 -8.12 -11.00 -2.12
C ARG A 50 -9.31 -10.86 -3.07
N GLU A 51 -10.22 -9.93 -2.79
CA GLU A 51 -11.37 -9.64 -3.68
C GLU A 51 -10.90 -9.18 -5.06
N ALA A 52 -9.81 -8.39 -5.11
CA ALA A 52 -9.17 -7.99 -6.36
C ALA A 52 -8.68 -9.15 -7.23
N GLN A 53 -8.26 -10.25 -6.63
CA GLN A 53 -7.83 -11.44 -7.36
C GLN A 53 -8.98 -12.21 -8.02
N GLU A 54 -10.21 -12.04 -7.54
CA GLU A 54 -11.35 -12.90 -7.91
C GLU A 54 -12.42 -12.17 -8.73
N HIS A 55 -12.69 -10.89 -8.43
CA HIS A 55 -13.92 -10.22 -8.88
C HIS A 55 -13.72 -8.87 -9.56
N GLU A 56 -12.49 -8.38 -9.62
CA GLU A 56 -12.20 -7.07 -10.21
C GLU A 56 -11.92 -7.13 -11.72
N ASN A 57 -11.83 -5.94 -12.29
CA ASN A 57 -11.27 -5.68 -13.61
C ASN A 57 -9.95 -6.45 -13.81
N ASP A 58 -9.75 -6.96 -15.02
CA ASP A 58 -8.64 -7.87 -15.32
C ASP A 58 -7.25 -7.25 -15.08
N PHE A 59 -7.09 -5.94 -15.30
CA PHE A 59 -5.85 -5.23 -14.98
C PHE A 59 -5.62 -5.18 -13.46
N VAL A 60 -6.63 -4.77 -12.68
CA VAL A 60 -6.56 -4.76 -11.20
C VAL A 60 -6.24 -6.15 -10.65
N ARG A 61 -6.84 -7.20 -11.23
CA ARG A 61 -6.54 -8.58 -10.91
C ARG A 61 -5.08 -8.92 -11.18
N SER A 62 -4.55 -8.52 -12.33
CA SER A 62 -3.15 -8.77 -12.70
C SER A 62 -2.17 -8.09 -11.74
N VAL A 63 -2.47 -6.87 -11.30
CA VAL A 63 -1.68 -6.15 -10.27
C VAL A 63 -1.72 -6.91 -8.94
N ALA A 64 -2.91 -7.28 -8.47
CA ALA A 64 -3.06 -7.99 -7.20
C ALA A 64 -2.34 -9.36 -7.19
N ILE A 65 -2.35 -10.08 -8.32
CA ILE A 65 -1.58 -11.31 -8.51
C ILE A 65 -0.07 -11.02 -8.51
N GLY A 66 0.37 -10.02 -9.28
CA GLY A 66 1.78 -9.61 -9.36
C GLY A 66 2.36 -9.25 -7.99
N MET A 67 1.61 -8.50 -7.18
CA MET A 67 2.00 -8.17 -5.80
C MET A 67 2.13 -9.42 -4.92
N ARG A 68 1.17 -10.36 -5.01
CA ARG A 68 1.21 -11.61 -4.23
C ARG A 68 2.44 -12.45 -4.61
N ASP A 69 2.74 -12.54 -5.89
CA ASP A 69 3.87 -13.33 -6.38
C ASP A 69 5.20 -12.68 -5.98
N ARG A 70 5.29 -11.33 -6.05
CA ARG A 70 6.42 -10.56 -5.49
C ARG A 70 6.65 -10.82 -4.01
N LEU A 71 5.59 -10.86 -3.21
CA LEU A 71 5.69 -11.15 -1.77
C LEU A 71 6.22 -12.57 -1.52
N LYS A 72 5.74 -13.57 -2.27
CA LYS A 72 6.24 -14.95 -2.16
C LYS A 72 7.72 -15.06 -2.53
N GLU A 73 8.16 -14.31 -3.54
CA GLU A 73 9.58 -14.26 -3.93
C GLU A 73 10.44 -13.64 -2.83
N GLN A 74 9.96 -12.57 -2.18
CA GLN A 74 10.64 -11.96 -1.03
C GLN A 74 10.73 -12.93 0.15
N ASP A 75 9.63 -13.60 0.51
CA ASP A 75 9.59 -14.58 1.59
C ASP A 75 10.55 -15.76 1.32
N ALA A 76 10.59 -16.23 0.07
CA ALA A 76 11.51 -17.29 -0.35
C ALA A 76 12.98 -16.84 -0.29
N ALA A 77 13.27 -15.62 -0.73
CA ALA A 77 14.60 -15.03 -0.65
C ALA A 77 15.05 -14.81 0.80
N GLU A 78 14.16 -14.39 1.69
CA GLU A 78 14.44 -14.27 3.12
C GLU A 78 14.69 -15.65 3.75
N ALA A 79 13.86 -16.65 3.44
CA ALA A 79 14.04 -18.01 3.92
C ALA A 79 15.37 -18.62 3.44
N GLU A 80 15.75 -18.37 2.19
CA GLU A 80 17.05 -18.78 1.64
C GLU A 80 18.21 -18.05 2.34
N ALA A 81 18.08 -16.74 2.56
CA ALA A 81 19.06 -15.95 3.30
C ALA A 81 19.26 -16.44 4.74
N VAL A 82 18.18 -16.82 5.43
CA VAL A 82 18.23 -17.41 6.77
C VAL A 82 18.88 -18.78 6.73
N ALA A 83 18.57 -19.61 5.73
CA ALA A 83 19.13 -20.94 5.57
C ALA A 83 20.61 -20.92 5.15
N ASN A 84 21.05 -19.87 4.43
CA ASN A 84 22.41 -19.73 3.94
C ASN A 84 22.96 -18.30 4.15
N PRO A 85 23.39 -17.94 5.37
CA PRO A 85 23.91 -16.61 5.67
C PRO A 85 25.15 -16.21 4.82
N ALA A 86 25.88 -17.19 4.28
CA ALA A 86 27.04 -16.97 3.44
C ALA A 86 26.68 -16.45 2.02
N SER A 87 25.42 -16.58 1.58
CA SER A 87 24.94 -15.96 0.33
C SER A 87 24.80 -14.44 0.44
N GLN A 88 24.83 -13.88 1.66
CA GLN A 88 24.77 -12.44 1.93
C GLN A 88 26.13 -11.75 1.93
N VAL A 89 27.20 -12.39 1.49
CA VAL A 89 28.53 -11.76 1.46
C VAL A 89 28.67 -10.96 0.15
N GLY A 90 28.24 -9.70 0.18
CA GLY A 90 28.34 -8.78 -0.96
C GLY A 90 27.90 -7.34 -0.64
N VAL A 91 28.32 -6.37 -1.47
CA VAL A 91 28.06 -4.93 -1.27
C VAL A 91 26.56 -4.62 -1.19
N ALA A 92 25.72 -5.29 -2.00
CA ALA A 92 24.27 -5.12 -1.98
C ALA A 92 23.63 -5.64 -0.68
N ALA A 93 24.12 -6.77 -0.15
CA ALA A 93 23.64 -7.31 1.11
C ALA A 93 24.08 -6.46 2.31
N ALA A 94 25.29 -5.89 2.27
CA ALA A 94 25.75 -4.90 3.25
C ALA A 94 24.91 -3.59 3.20
N ALA A 95 24.56 -3.11 2.01
CA ALA A 95 23.66 -1.97 1.84
C ALA A 95 22.25 -2.24 2.41
N ALA A 96 21.65 -3.39 2.07
CA ALA A 96 20.35 -3.80 2.61
C ALA A 96 20.37 -4.02 4.13
N ALA A 97 21.47 -4.53 4.69
CA ALA A 97 21.65 -4.65 6.14
C ALA A 97 21.81 -3.29 6.82
N THR A 98 22.49 -2.33 6.17
CA THR A 98 22.64 -0.95 6.66
C THR A 98 21.30 -0.22 6.66
N GLU A 99 20.48 -0.42 5.62
CA GLU A 99 19.14 0.16 5.52
C GLU A 99 18.17 -0.45 6.54
N ARG A 100 18.24 -1.77 6.78
CA ARG A 100 17.53 -2.43 7.88
C ARG A 100 17.94 -1.86 9.23
N ALA A 101 19.24 -1.76 9.50
CA ALA A 101 19.74 -1.19 10.76
C ALA A 101 19.37 0.30 10.92
N ALA A 102 19.25 1.06 9.83
CA ALA A 102 18.84 2.46 9.85
C ALA A 102 17.34 2.65 10.10
N THR A 103 16.52 1.64 9.80
CA THR A 103 15.06 1.66 9.97
C THR A 103 14.60 0.94 11.23
N GLU A 104 15.42 0.05 11.79
CA GLU A 104 15.15 -0.68 13.03
C GLU A 104 15.07 0.29 14.24
N GLY A 105 13.87 0.44 14.80
CA GLY A 105 13.61 1.35 15.93
C GLY A 105 13.28 2.80 15.55
N ALA A 106 13.31 3.16 14.26
CA ALA A 106 12.83 4.45 13.78
C ALA A 106 11.31 4.56 14.04
N ARG A 107 10.89 5.70 14.61
CA ARG A 107 9.46 5.99 14.74
C ARG A 107 8.89 6.16 13.31
N PRO A 108 7.80 5.46 12.94
CA PRO A 108 7.16 5.69 11.65
C PRO A 108 6.76 7.16 11.55
N ASP A 109 7.02 7.77 10.40
CA ASP A 109 6.60 9.13 10.04
C ASP A 109 5.24 9.06 9.31
N PRO A 110 4.11 9.26 10.01
CA PRO A 110 2.80 9.07 9.40
C PRO A 110 2.53 10.05 8.25
N GLU A 111 3.05 11.29 8.37
CA GLU A 111 2.85 12.29 7.32
C GLU A 111 3.68 11.95 6.09
N GLY A 112 4.95 11.56 6.26
CA GLY A 112 5.79 11.09 5.16
C GLY A 112 5.20 9.88 4.43
N GLU A 113 4.65 8.92 5.16
CA GLU A 113 4.05 7.71 4.56
C GLU A 113 2.72 8.01 3.84
N THR A 114 1.87 8.87 4.41
CA THR A 114 0.64 9.30 3.73
C THR A 114 0.94 10.16 2.50
N ALA A 115 1.92 11.06 2.57
CA ALA A 115 2.35 11.85 1.42
C ALA A 115 2.91 10.96 0.30
N ARG A 116 3.79 10.00 0.63
CA ARG A 116 4.32 9.01 -0.31
C ARG A 116 3.22 8.21 -0.99
N ALA A 117 2.20 7.78 -0.23
CA ALA A 117 1.08 7.03 -0.80
C ALA A 117 0.28 7.86 -1.82
N VAL A 118 0.06 9.15 -1.53
CA VAL A 118 -0.62 10.09 -2.44
C VAL A 118 0.21 10.31 -3.71
N GLU A 119 1.52 10.51 -3.56
CA GLU A 119 2.44 10.71 -4.68
C GLU A 119 2.47 9.49 -5.62
N LEU A 120 2.68 8.29 -5.07
CA LEU A 120 2.69 7.05 -5.85
C LEU A 120 1.36 6.79 -6.53
N THR A 121 0.24 7.08 -5.85
CA THR A 121 -1.10 6.96 -6.42
C THR A 121 -1.27 7.86 -7.63
N GLY A 122 -0.96 9.15 -7.50
CA GLY A 122 -1.09 10.11 -8.60
C GLY A 122 -0.19 9.74 -9.77
N ALA A 123 1.05 9.35 -9.49
CA ALA A 123 2.00 8.95 -10.52
C ALA A 123 1.52 7.67 -11.26
N ALA A 124 1.06 6.64 -10.55
CA ALA A 124 0.58 5.39 -11.15
C ALA A 124 -0.67 5.61 -12.00
N VAL A 125 -1.64 6.40 -11.52
CA VAL A 125 -2.86 6.72 -12.30
C VAL A 125 -2.51 7.55 -13.54
N ALA A 126 -1.64 8.56 -13.42
CA ALA A 126 -1.19 9.35 -14.57
C ALA A 126 -0.49 8.48 -15.63
N LEU A 127 0.35 7.54 -15.19
CA LEU A 127 1.01 6.57 -16.07
C LEU A 127 -0.01 5.69 -16.81
N LEU A 128 -1.02 5.17 -16.10
CA LEU A 128 -2.07 4.34 -16.69
C LEU A 128 -2.96 5.13 -17.65
N ARG A 129 -3.26 6.40 -17.38
CA ARG A 129 -3.97 7.26 -18.35
C ARG A 129 -3.15 7.56 -19.59
N ALA A 130 -1.84 7.72 -19.43
CA ALA A 130 -0.95 8.04 -20.55
C ALA A 130 -0.69 6.84 -21.47
N ARG A 131 -0.64 5.62 -20.92
CA ARG A 131 -0.16 4.42 -21.64
C ARG A 131 -1.13 3.25 -21.64
N GLY A 132 -2.13 3.27 -20.77
CA GLY A 132 -3.11 2.22 -20.61
C GLY A 132 -4.48 2.59 -21.18
N ASP A 133 -5.44 1.73 -20.89
CA ASP A 133 -6.86 1.94 -21.17
C ASP A 133 -7.46 2.80 -20.06
N GLU A 134 -8.26 3.80 -20.44
CA GLU A 134 -8.92 4.69 -19.47
C GLU A 134 -9.77 3.90 -18.46
N LYS A 135 -10.42 2.82 -18.89
CA LYS A 135 -11.23 1.99 -17.98
C LYS A 135 -10.38 1.29 -16.93
N ASP A 136 -9.17 0.88 -17.30
CA ASP A 136 -8.24 0.20 -16.40
C ASP A 136 -7.60 1.21 -15.44
N ALA A 137 -7.32 2.44 -15.91
CA ALA A 137 -6.89 3.54 -15.04
C ALA A 137 -7.96 3.93 -14.01
N VAL A 138 -9.23 4.04 -14.41
CA VAL A 138 -10.36 4.31 -13.51
C VAL A 138 -10.53 3.17 -12.51
N ALA A 139 -10.58 1.92 -12.97
CA ALA A 139 -10.75 0.76 -12.08
C ALA A 139 -9.61 0.65 -11.06
N TYR A 140 -8.38 0.93 -11.48
CA TYR A 140 -7.22 0.95 -10.60
C TYR A 140 -7.31 2.07 -9.55
N GLY A 141 -7.69 3.29 -9.95
CA GLY A 141 -7.91 4.40 -9.03
C GLY A 141 -9.01 4.12 -8.00
N GLU A 142 -10.16 3.57 -8.43
CA GLU A 142 -11.25 3.16 -7.54
C GLU A 142 -10.81 2.07 -6.56
N TRP A 143 -9.98 1.12 -7.02
CA TRP A 143 -9.45 0.07 -6.16
C TRP A 143 -8.52 0.64 -5.07
N LEU A 144 -7.65 1.59 -5.39
CA LEU A 144 -6.80 2.28 -4.41
C LEU A 144 -7.64 3.01 -3.35
N LEU A 145 -8.69 3.73 -3.76
CA LEU A 145 -9.60 4.39 -2.81
C LEU A 145 -10.29 3.39 -1.89
N ARG A 146 -10.74 2.25 -2.44
CA ARG A 146 -11.38 1.19 -1.65
C ARG A 146 -10.47 0.58 -0.61
N ILE A 147 -9.17 0.44 -0.88
CA ILE A 147 -8.18 0.00 0.11
C ILE A 147 -8.18 0.98 1.30
N ALA A 148 -8.08 2.28 1.03
CA ALA A 148 -8.05 3.30 2.08
C ALA A 148 -9.37 3.34 2.89
N GLU A 149 -10.51 3.28 2.22
CA GLU A 149 -11.83 3.27 2.86
C GLU A 149 -12.05 2.04 3.74
N GLN A 150 -11.62 0.86 3.27
CA GLN A 150 -11.77 -0.39 4.01
C GLN A 150 -10.92 -0.38 5.29
N VAL A 151 -9.70 0.17 5.22
CA VAL A 151 -8.81 0.32 6.39
C VAL A 151 -9.41 1.31 7.39
N ALA A 152 -9.79 2.51 6.95
CA ALA A 152 -10.43 3.51 7.81
C ALA A 152 -11.73 2.98 8.44
N GLY A 153 -12.54 2.24 7.68
CA GLY A 153 -13.78 1.64 8.17
C GLY A 153 -13.57 0.51 9.19
N ALA A 154 -12.42 -0.17 9.16
CA ALA A 154 -12.04 -1.16 10.15
C ALA A 154 -11.57 -0.53 11.47
N ALA A 155 -11.08 0.70 11.40
CA ALA A 155 -10.39 1.38 12.48
C ALA A 155 -11.29 1.70 13.68
N GLY A 156 -12.49 2.27 13.43
CA GLY A 156 -13.42 2.66 14.50
C GLY A 156 -12.74 3.51 15.58
N SER A 157 -12.38 4.75 15.24
CA SER A 157 -11.62 5.65 16.11
C SER A 157 -12.46 6.25 17.25
N LYS A 158 -11.80 6.57 18.37
CA LYS A 158 -12.40 7.33 19.48
C LYS A 158 -11.91 8.78 19.40
N GLU A 159 -12.76 9.70 18.96
CA GLU A 159 -12.43 11.13 18.99
C GLU A 159 -12.88 11.76 20.32
N GLY A 160 -11.94 12.40 21.05
CA GLY A 160 -12.19 13.20 22.27
C GLY A 160 -11.75 12.58 23.60
N GLY A 161 -11.27 13.40 24.54
CA GLY A 161 -10.89 12.98 25.91
C GLY A 161 -12.09 12.77 26.84
N PHE A 162 -12.00 11.79 27.76
CA PHE A 162 -12.95 11.32 28.80
C PHE A 162 -14.45 11.09 28.43
N PHE A 163 -14.98 11.68 27.36
CA PHE A 163 -16.32 11.53 26.80
C PHE A 163 -16.29 11.23 25.28
N SER A 164 -15.35 10.39 24.82
CA SER A 164 -15.13 10.15 23.38
C SER A 164 -16.35 9.49 22.71
N ARG A 165 -16.85 10.10 21.64
CA ARG A 165 -17.81 9.48 20.72
C ARG A 165 -17.02 8.56 19.77
N ARG A 166 -17.47 7.32 19.56
CA ARG A 166 -16.89 6.49 18.49
C ARG A 166 -17.24 7.11 17.15
N VAL A 167 -16.24 7.47 16.36
CA VAL A 167 -16.40 7.93 14.99
C VAL A 167 -15.88 6.83 14.07
N LYS A 168 -16.59 6.59 12.96
CA LYS A 168 -16.27 5.48 12.06
C LYS A 168 -14.98 5.73 11.26
N VAL A 169 -14.63 6.99 11.05
CA VAL A 169 -13.45 7.48 10.29
C VAL A 169 -12.96 8.75 10.98
N SER A 170 -11.68 8.81 11.34
CA SER A 170 -11.06 9.96 12.00
C SER A 170 -10.83 11.14 11.03
N ALA A 171 -10.54 12.32 11.59
CA ALA A 171 -10.15 13.48 10.79
C ALA A 171 -8.90 13.24 9.92
N GLY A 172 -7.90 12.51 10.45
CA GLY A 172 -6.66 12.20 9.72
C GLY A 172 -6.89 11.22 8.57
N GLU A 173 -7.68 10.17 8.81
CA GLU A 173 -8.10 9.22 7.78
C GLU A 173 -8.91 9.89 6.67
N ARG A 174 -9.84 10.79 7.03
CA ARG A 174 -10.63 11.56 6.06
C ARG A 174 -9.73 12.46 5.21
N ALA A 175 -8.83 13.21 5.84
CA ALA A 175 -7.89 14.07 5.12
C ALA A 175 -6.98 13.26 4.17
N PHE A 176 -6.58 12.04 4.56
CA PHE A 176 -5.84 11.15 3.68
C PHE A 176 -6.67 10.67 2.47
N ILE A 177 -7.91 10.23 2.69
CA ILE A 177 -8.83 9.82 1.61
C ILE A 177 -9.12 10.97 0.64
N ASP A 178 -9.31 12.20 1.15
CA ASP A 178 -9.55 13.38 0.31
C ASP A 178 -8.33 13.68 -0.59
N ARG A 179 -7.10 13.56 -0.05
CA ARG A 179 -5.86 13.70 -0.83
C ARG A 179 -5.72 12.62 -1.89
N LEU A 180 -6.01 11.36 -1.56
CA LEU A 180 -6.01 10.26 -2.53
C LEU A 180 -7.05 10.46 -3.63
N THR A 181 -8.26 10.90 -3.28
CA THR A 181 -9.32 11.18 -4.25
C THR A 181 -8.90 12.25 -5.24
N THR A 182 -8.22 13.29 -4.74
CA THR A 182 -7.63 14.34 -5.60
C THR A 182 -6.56 13.77 -6.52
N ALA A 183 -5.65 12.94 -6.01
CA ALA A 183 -4.58 12.32 -6.80
C ALA A 183 -5.10 11.33 -7.85
N VAL A 184 -6.20 10.62 -7.57
CA VAL A 184 -6.87 9.75 -8.55
C VAL A 184 -7.61 10.60 -9.61
N GLY A 185 -8.20 11.72 -9.23
CA GLY A 185 -9.00 12.57 -10.14
C GLY A 185 -8.18 13.51 -11.04
N GLY A 186 -6.96 13.87 -10.64
CA GLY A 186 -6.04 14.73 -11.40
C GLY A 186 -5.35 14.00 -12.54
#